data_AF-S5TFV3-F1
#
_entry.id   AF-S5TFV3-F1
#
_cell.length_a   1.000
_cell.length_b   1.000
_cell.length_c   1.000
_cell.angle_alpha   90.00
_cell.angle_beta   90.00
_cell.angle_gamma   90.00
#
_symmetry.space_group_name_H-M   'P 1'
#
loop_
_entity.id
_entity.type
_entity.pdbx_description
1 polymer ?
#
loop_
_entity_poly.entity_id
_entity_poly.type
_entity_poly.pdbx_seq_one_letter_code
_entity_poly.pdbx_strand_id
1 'polypeptide(L)'
;MPESLSDWLADADESTVVDHTASVDVAGMEKLLKTRGLRADFLGEEVSRGQLFALAAEAPFSADAALNLLWNTLAWQSDPAELKDAVNAIDPGQHSSALMEAATLAGIDPTGAFRALNSGKRALPGLRPEAFTAYLYFAGGGNPEHPSLIFTDAIAAQLERFDWEFESDRAGDYARYCGLVRVWAEEAGVERRDLVELGLASLSGS
;
A
#
# COMPACT_ATOMS: atom_id res chain seq x y z
N MET A 1 -4.34 -14.05 -17.81
CA MET A 1 -5.24 -13.18 -17.00
C MET A 1 -6.71 -13.57 -17.18
N PRO A 2 -7.61 -13.42 -16.17
CA PRO A 2 -9.06 -13.63 -16.31
C PRO A 2 -9.73 -12.65 -17.28
N GLU A 3 -10.79 -13.08 -17.99
CA GLU A 3 -11.50 -12.26 -18.99
C GLU A 3 -12.14 -11.01 -18.38
N SER A 4 -12.79 -11.13 -17.21
CA SER A 4 -13.41 -9.99 -16.51
C SER A 4 -12.42 -8.89 -16.15
N LEU A 5 -11.18 -9.25 -15.85
CA LEU A 5 -10.10 -8.29 -15.60
C LEU A 5 -9.61 -7.66 -16.91
N SER A 6 -9.53 -8.44 -18.00
CA SER A 6 -9.21 -7.91 -19.32
C SER A 6 -10.24 -6.87 -19.78
N ASP A 7 -11.53 -7.15 -19.58
CA ASP A 7 -12.62 -6.24 -19.93
C ASP A 7 -12.55 -4.95 -19.10
N TRP A 8 -12.29 -5.07 -17.80
CA TRP A 8 -12.13 -3.90 -16.92
C TRP A 8 -10.94 -3.02 -17.35
N LEU A 9 -9.81 -3.63 -17.73
CA LEU A 9 -8.61 -2.90 -18.16
C LEU A 9 -8.81 -2.18 -19.50
N ALA A 10 -9.73 -2.61 -20.36
CA ALA A 10 -9.97 -2.00 -21.67
C ALA A 10 -10.49 -0.56 -21.57
N ASP A 11 -11.18 -0.23 -20.47
CA ASP A 11 -11.74 1.09 -20.21
C ASP A 11 -10.90 1.92 -19.22
N ALA A 12 -9.84 1.36 -18.65
CA ALA A 12 -9.03 1.98 -17.60
C ALA A 12 -7.80 2.71 -18.16
N ASP A 13 -7.42 3.81 -17.51
CA ASP A 13 -6.27 4.64 -17.90
C ASP A 13 -5.52 5.20 -16.67
N GLU A 14 -4.50 6.04 -16.90
CA GLU A 14 -3.73 6.63 -15.80
C GLU A 14 -4.60 7.40 -14.78
N SER A 15 -5.63 8.11 -15.24
CA SER A 15 -6.53 8.87 -14.36
C SER A 15 -7.29 7.95 -13.42
N THR A 16 -7.59 6.72 -13.86
CA THR A 16 -8.24 5.69 -13.04
C THR A 16 -7.43 5.37 -11.78
N VAL A 17 -6.09 5.43 -11.86
CA VAL A 17 -5.22 5.25 -10.69
C VAL A 17 -5.05 6.55 -9.92
N VAL A 18 -4.63 7.61 -10.61
CA VAL A 18 -4.18 8.87 -9.96
C VAL A 18 -5.32 9.55 -9.22
N ASP A 19 -6.52 9.51 -9.79
CA ASP A 19 -7.71 10.17 -9.26
C ASP A 19 -8.52 9.26 -8.32
N HIS A 20 -8.07 8.02 -8.07
CA HIS A 20 -8.74 7.14 -7.11
C HIS A 20 -8.62 7.69 -5.68
N THR A 21 -9.75 8.11 -5.11
CA THR A 21 -9.85 8.80 -3.82
C THR A 21 -10.43 7.92 -2.71
N ALA A 22 -10.02 8.20 -1.47
CA ALA A 22 -10.70 7.75 -0.27
C ALA A 22 -11.05 8.93 0.65
N SER A 23 -12.12 8.79 1.43
CA SER A 23 -12.47 9.75 2.47
C SER A 23 -11.69 9.47 3.75
N VAL A 24 -11.19 10.52 4.39
CA VAL A 24 -10.33 10.45 5.57
C VAL A 24 -10.92 11.27 6.71
N ASP A 25 -11.13 10.69 7.88
CA ASP A 25 -11.50 11.42 9.11
C ASP A 25 -10.27 12.11 9.72
N VAL A 26 -9.88 13.28 9.18
CA VAL A 26 -8.68 14.01 9.61
C VAL A 26 -8.79 14.37 11.09
N ALA A 27 -9.94 14.88 11.53
CA ALA A 27 -10.14 15.29 12.92
C ALA A 27 -9.99 14.12 13.90
N GLY A 28 -10.54 12.95 13.55
CA GLY A 28 -10.37 11.71 14.32
C GLY A 28 -8.91 11.27 14.37
N MET A 29 -8.23 11.32 13.23
CA MET A 29 -6.82 10.92 13.11
C MET A 29 -5.86 11.83 13.88
N GLU A 30 -6.00 13.15 13.76
CA GLU A 30 -5.22 14.12 14.53
C GLU A 30 -5.43 13.92 16.04
N LYS A 31 -6.70 13.74 16.45
CA LYS A 31 -7.03 13.48 17.86
C LYS A 31 -6.36 12.21 18.35
N LEU A 32 -6.39 11.14 17.56
CA LEU A 32 -5.79 9.85 17.90
C LEU A 32 -4.27 9.97 18.03
N LEU A 33 -3.57 10.53 17.04
CA LEU A 33 -2.12 10.74 17.08
C LEU A 33 -1.70 11.60 18.27
N LYS A 34 -2.45 12.66 18.55
CA LYS A 34 -2.18 13.57 19.68
C LYS A 34 -2.22 12.87 21.03
N THR A 35 -3.00 11.79 21.21
CA THR A 35 -3.02 11.02 22.47
C THR A 35 -1.66 10.39 22.81
N ARG A 36 -0.81 10.20 21.79
CA ARG A 36 0.53 9.63 21.90
C ARG A 36 1.64 10.67 21.69
N GLY A 37 1.28 11.95 21.56
CA GLY A 37 2.24 13.02 21.22
C GLY A 37 2.78 12.93 19.79
N LEU A 38 2.09 12.20 18.91
CA LEU A 38 2.44 12.08 17.50
C LEU A 38 1.74 13.15 16.68
N ARG A 39 2.26 13.40 15.47
CA ARG A 39 1.68 14.33 14.49
C ARG A 39 1.89 13.81 13.07
N ALA A 40 1.01 14.24 12.18
CA ALA A 40 1.11 14.05 10.74
C ALA A 40 0.53 15.30 10.06
N ASP A 41 1.08 15.66 8.91
CA ASP A 41 0.53 16.67 8.03
C ASP A 41 -0.42 15.94 7.06
N PHE A 42 -1.70 15.84 7.46
CA PHE A 42 -2.71 15.15 6.67
C PHE A 42 -3.06 15.92 5.39
N LEU A 43 -3.28 15.19 4.29
CA LEU A 43 -3.53 15.75 2.97
C LEU A 43 -4.94 16.34 2.79
N GLY A 44 -5.89 16.01 3.67
CA GLY A 44 -7.27 16.51 3.63
C GLY A 44 -8.30 15.42 3.93
N GLU A 45 -9.58 15.77 3.82
CA GLU A 45 -10.72 14.86 4.05
C GLU A 45 -11.01 13.95 2.85
N GLU A 46 -10.52 14.32 1.66
CA GLU A 46 -10.59 13.53 0.44
C GLU A 46 -9.18 13.47 -0.13
N VAL A 47 -8.63 12.26 -0.21
CA VAL A 47 -7.23 12.04 -0.57
C VAL A 47 -7.14 11.07 -1.74
N SER A 48 -6.49 11.49 -2.82
CA SER A 48 -6.22 10.65 -3.99
C SER A 48 -4.90 9.89 -3.87
N ARG A 49 -4.76 8.80 -4.65
CA ARG A 49 -3.47 8.11 -4.81
C ARG A 49 -2.39 9.08 -5.33
N GLY A 50 -2.75 9.97 -6.27
CA GLY A 50 -1.86 11.01 -6.78
C GLY A 50 -1.26 11.91 -5.70
N GLN A 51 -2.06 12.32 -4.71
CA GLN A 51 -1.57 13.12 -3.59
C GLN A 51 -0.61 12.32 -2.68
N LEU A 52 -0.89 11.04 -2.45
CA LEU A 52 0.00 10.15 -1.68
C LEU A 52 1.32 9.88 -2.42
N PHE A 53 1.30 9.75 -3.75
CA PHE A 53 2.51 9.64 -4.57
C PHE A 53 3.39 10.89 -4.44
N ALA A 54 2.79 12.08 -4.49
CA ALA A 54 3.53 13.33 -4.29
C ALA A 54 4.15 13.43 -2.90
N LEU A 55 3.46 12.91 -1.86
CA LEU A 55 3.96 12.89 -0.49
C LEU A 55 5.17 11.96 -0.30
N ALA A 56 5.31 10.93 -1.14
CA ALA A 56 6.27 9.86 -0.94
C ALA A 56 7.73 10.23 -1.25
N ALA A 57 7.97 11.32 -1.99
CA ALA A 57 9.30 11.67 -2.52
C ALA A 57 10.41 11.73 -1.46
N GLU A 58 10.08 12.18 -0.25
CA GLU A 58 11.04 12.36 0.85
C GLU A 58 11.12 11.18 1.82
N ALA A 59 10.22 10.19 1.70
CA ALA A 59 10.11 9.08 2.66
C ALA A 59 11.39 8.24 2.78
N PRO A 60 12.17 7.96 1.71
CA PRO A 60 13.44 7.24 1.86
C PRO A 60 14.53 8.01 2.62
N PHE A 61 14.42 9.34 2.73
CA PHE A 61 15.49 10.23 3.19
C PHE A 61 15.21 10.91 4.53
N SER A 62 13.97 10.88 5.01
CA SER A 62 13.56 11.55 6.25
C SER A 62 12.64 10.65 7.08
N ALA A 63 13.02 10.46 8.36
CA ALA A 63 12.21 9.74 9.33
C ALA A 63 10.81 10.35 9.50
N ASP A 64 10.75 11.68 9.56
CA ASP A 64 9.49 12.42 9.68
C ASP A 64 8.64 12.25 8.42
N ALA A 65 9.25 12.29 7.23
CA ALA A 65 8.53 12.08 5.97
C ALA A 65 8.02 10.63 5.83
N ALA A 66 8.82 9.64 6.23
CA ALA A 66 8.43 8.22 6.22
C ALA A 66 7.22 7.97 7.15
N LEU A 67 7.26 8.55 8.36
CA LEU A 67 6.12 8.50 9.28
C LEU A 67 4.91 9.26 8.73
N ASN A 68 5.12 10.41 8.11
CA ASN A 68 4.03 11.21 7.55
C ASN A 68 3.32 10.47 6.39
N LEU A 69 4.10 9.81 5.52
CA LEU A 69 3.57 8.94 4.48
C LEU A 69 2.79 7.77 5.10
N LEU A 70 3.35 7.10 6.12
CA LEU A 70 2.66 6.02 6.80
C LEU A 70 1.30 6.46 7.36
N TRP A 71 1.24 7.58 8.07
CA TRP A 71 -0.01 8.04 8.67
C TRP A 71 -1.05 8.43 7.63
N ASN A 72 -0.66 9.09 6.54
CA ASN A 72 -1.56 9.40 5.44
C ASN A 72 -2.04 8.14 4.71
N THR A 73 -1.16 7.16 4.47
CA THR A 73 -1.52 5.87 3.87
C THR A 73 -2.50 5.09 4.73
N LEU A 74 -2.24 5.00 6.04
CA LEU A 74 -3.13 4.35 6.98
C LEU A 74 -4.49 5.04 7.00
N ALA A 75 -4.51 6.37 7.09
CA ALA A 75 -5.75 7.15 7.08
C ALA A 75 -6.56 6.95 5.78
N TRP A 76 -5.88 6.71 4.65
CA TRP A 76 -6.50 6.45 3.35
C TRP A 76 -7.10 5.04 3.21
N GLN A 77 -6.49 4.02 3.85
CA GLN A 77 -6.86 2.62 3.62
C GLN A 77 -7.58 1.93 4.78
N SER A 78 -7.32 2.35 6.02
CA SER A 78 -7.63 1.55 7.21
C SER A 78 -8.94 1.92 7.90
N ASP A 79 -9.53 0.92 8.55
CA ASP A 79 -10.62 1.13 9.51
C ASP A 79 -10.10 1.90 10.76
N PRO A 80 -10.90 2.77 11.38
CA PRO A 80 -10.54 3.48 12.61
C PRO A 80 -9.96 2.62 13.75
N ALA A 81 -10.38 1.36 13.87
CA ALA A 81 -9.84 0.43 14.85
C ALA A 81 -8.39 0.04 14.56
N GLU A 82 -8.06 -0.23 13.30
CA GLU A 82 -6.70 -0.57 12.87
C GLU A 82 -5.76 0.63 13.05
N LEU A 83 -6.26 1.84 12.76
CA LEU A 83 -5.54 3.09 13.00
C LEU A 83 -5.16 3.24 14.47
N LYS A 84 -6.10 2.94 15.37
CA LYS A 84 -5.85 3.00 16.81
C LYS A 84 -4.77 2.01 17.25
N ASP A 85 -4.79 0.79 16.74
CA ASP A 85 -3.79 -0.22 17.07
C ASP A 85 -2.41 0.17 16.54
N ALA A 86 -2.33 0.69 15.30
CA ALA A 86 -1.11 1.22 14.71
C ALA A 86 -0.51 2.36 15.55
N VAL A 87 -1.33 3.35 15.93
CA VAL A 87 -0.89 4.50 16.75
C VAL A 87 -0.37 4.08 18.12
N ASN A 88 -0.92 3.01 18.70
CA ASN A 88 -0.45 2.49 19.98
C ASN A 88 0.84 1.68 19.85
N ALA A 89 1.01 0.95 18.75
CA ALA A 89 2.11 0.03 18.55
C ALA A 89 3.38 0.70 17.98
N ILE A 90 3.23 1.75 17.18
CA ILE A 90 4.34 2.40 16.49
C ILE A 90 5.04 3.39 17.43
N ASP A 91 6.30 3.09 17.70
CA ASP A 91 7.27 4.03 18.29
C ASP A 91 8.12 4.66 17.17
N PRO A 92 7.99 5.98 16.89
CA PRO A 92 8.81 6.69 15.91
C PRO A 92 10.32 6.50 16.07
N GLY A 93 10.81 6.47 17.32
CA GLY A 93 12.23 6.35 17.61
C GLY A 93 12.80 4.97 17.28
N GLN A 94 11.95 3.95 17.23
CA GLN A 94 12.36 2.57 16.91
C GLN A 94 12.07 2.18 15.46
N HIS A 95 10.94 2.65 14.90
CA HIS A 95 10.43 2.13 13.63
C HIS A 95 10.72 3.00 12.40
N SER A 96 11.06 4.28 12.58
CA SER A 96 11.34 5.19 11.44
C SER A 96 12.43 4.67 10.51
N SER A 97 13.50 4.09 11.06
CA SER A 97 14.57 3.50 10.24
C SER A 97 14.08 2.34 9.34
N ALA A 98 13.14 1.52 9.84
CA ALA A 98 12.57 0.42 9.07
C ALA A 98 11.63 0.95 7.97
N LEU A 99 10.87 2.02 8.25
CA LEU A 99 10.03 2.68 7.26
C LEU A 99 10.86 3.29 6.12
N MET A 100 11.97 3.95 6.43
CA MET A 100 12.88 4.51 5.42
C MET A 100 13.55 3.41 4.58
N GLU A 101 14.02 2.35 5.24
CA GLU A 101 14.60 1.17 4.59
C GLU A 101 13.58 0.51 3.64
N ALA A 102 12.35 0.32 4.11
CA ALA A 102 11.27 -0.23 3.30
C ALA A 102 10.91 0.68 2.11
N ALA A 103 10.85 2.00 2.29
CA ALA A 103 10.60 2.95 1.20
C ALA A 103 11.70 2.90 0.14
N THR A 104 12.96 2.73 0.56
CA THR A 104 14.09 2.55 -0.36
C THR A 104 13.96 1.23 -1.15
N LEU A 105 13.61 0.15 -0.46
CA LEU A 105 13.52 -1.19 -1.06
C LEU A 105 12.28 -1.36 -1.94
N ALA A 106 11.20 -0.64 -1.68
CA ALA A 106 9.92 -0.82 -2.38
C ALA A 106 10.05 -0.73 -3.91
N GLY A 107 10.97 0.12 -4.41
CA GLY A 107 11.20 0.31 -5.84
C GLY A 107 12.03 -0.79 -6.53
N ILE A 108 12.65 -1.70 -5.76
CA ILE A 108 13.64 -2.66 -6.28
C ILE A 108 13.44 -4.09 -5.79
N ASP A 109 12.99 -4.28 -4.55
CA ASP A 109 12.82 -5.57 -3.89
C ASP A 109 11.56 -5.55 -3.00
N PRO A 110 10.38 -5.80 -3.58
CA PRO A 110 9.12 -5.84 -2.82
C PRO A 110 9.18 -6.80 -1.63
N THR A 111 9.85 -7.95 -1.77
CA THR A 111 9.97 -8.95 -0.71
C THR A 111 10.84 -8.45 0.44
N GLY A 112 11.99 -7.86 0.13
CA GLY A 112 12.87 -7.22 1.12
C GLY A 112 12.16 -6.08 1.85
N ALA A 113 11.43 -5.25 1.10
CA ALA A 113 10.66 -4.14 1.65
C ALA A 113 9.55 -4.62 2.60
N PHE A 114 8.81 -5.67 2.22
CA PHE A 114 7.80 -6.29 3.07
C PHE A 114 8.41 -6.88 4.36
N ARG A 115 9.54 -7.58 4.22
CA ARG A 115 10.25 -8.16 5.38
C ARG A 115 10.80 -7.10 6.31
N ALA A 116 11.23 -5.94 5.80
CA ALA A 116 11.72 -4.83 6.63
C ALA A 116 10.66 -4.32 7.62
N LEU A 117 9.37 -4.40 7.24
CA LEU A 117 8.25 -3.94 8.07
C LEU A 117 7.59 -5.04 8.90
N ASN A 118 7.65 -6.29 8.45
CA ASN A 118 6.90 -7.40 9.04
C ASN A 118 7.75 -8.41 9.83
N SER A 119 9.07 -8.24 9.89
CA SER A 119 9.95 -9.23 10.53
C SER A 119 11.02 -8.63 11.45
N GLY A 120 11.43 -9.43 12.44
CA GLY A 120 12.49 -9.08 13.38
C GLY A 120 12.09 -8.06 14.46
N LYS A 121 13.10 -7.46 15.10
CA LYS A 121 12.91 -6.54 16.24
C LYS A 121 12.33 -5.18 15.88
N ARG A 122 12.31 -4.84 14.58
CA ARG A 122 11.80 -3.59 14.03
C ARG A 122 10.47 -3.78 13.30
N ALA A 123 9.87 -4.97 13.40
CA ALA A 123 8.55 -5.22 12.85
C ALA A 123 7.56 -4.25 13.48
N LEU A 124 6.71 -3.64 12.65
CA LEU A 124 5.65 -2.75 13.07
C LEU A 124 4.51 -3.60 13.66
N PRO A 125 4.38 -3.70 15.00
CA PRO A 125 3.41 -4.60 15.58
C PRO A 125 2.00 -4.08 15.35
N GLY A 126 1.01 -4.99 15.25
CA GLY A 126 -0.40 -4.61 15.14
C GLY A 126 -0.83 -4.06 13.77
N LEU A 127 0.09 -3.82 12.84
CA LEU A 127 -0.25 -3.54 11.46
C LEU A 127 -0.50 -4.83 10.69
N ARG A 128 -1.60 -4.84 9.93
CA ARG A 128 -1.91 -5.93 9.03
C ARG A 128 -1.07 -5.83 7.75
N PRO A 129 -0.86 -6.94 7.03
CA PRO A 129 -0.12 -6.94 5.77
C PRO A 129 -0.59 -5.90 4.75
N GLU A 130 -1.88 -5.63 4.68
CA GLU A 130 -2.48 -4.67 3.75
C GLU A 130 -1.92 -3.27 3.94
N ALA A 131 -1.78 -2.85 5.20
CA ALA A 131 -1.21 -1.56 5.56
C ALA A 131 0.28 -1.46 5.16
N PHE A 132 1.05 -2.54 5.30
CA PHE A 132 2.43 -2.57 4.83
C PHE A 132 2.49 -2.41 3.32
N THR A 133 1.74 -3.23 2.59
CA THR A 133 1.80 -3.23 1.12
C THR A 133 1.32 -1.93 0.51
N ALA A 134 0.36 -1.24 1.12
CA ALA A 134 0.01 0.12 0.69
C ALA A 134 1.10 1.14 0.97
N TYR A 135 1.76 1.08 2.13
CA TYR A 135 2.91 1.96 2.39
C TYR A 135 4.01 1.74 1.34
N LEU A 136 4.32 0.48 1.03
CA LEU A 136 5.30 0.12 0.00
C LEU A 136 4.89 0.60 -1.39
N TYR A 137 3.61 0.47 -1.75
CA TYR A 137 3.09 0.94 -3.02
C TYR A 137 3.23 2.46 -3.15
N PHE A 138 2.76 3.23 -2.17
CA PHE A 138 2.83 4.69 -2.23
C PHE A 138 4.27 5.21 -2.17
N ALA A 139 5.17 4.51 -1.47
CA ALA A 139 6.61 4.83 -1.46
C ALA A 139 7.24 4.84 -2.88
N GLY A 140 6.61 4.20 -3.87
CA GLY A 140 7.02 4.24 -5.27
C GLY A 140 6.79 5.56 -6.00
N GLY A 141 6.14 6.54 -5.35
CA GLY A 141 5.96 7.88 -5.91
C GLY A 141 5.18 7.92 -7.23
N GLY A 142 4.32 6.92 -7.47
CA GLY A 142 3.48 6.85 -8.66
C GLY A 142 4.16 6.35 -9.93
N ASN A 143 5.40 5.84 -9.84
CA ASN A 143 6.08 5.20 -10.97
C ASN A 143 5.21 4.08 -11.59
N PRO A 144 4.84 4.15 -12.89
CA PRO A 144 4.06 3.12 -13.59
C PRO A 144 4.62 1.69 -13.46
N GLU A 145 5.94 1.58 -13.39
CA GLU A 145 6.67 0.32 -13.30
C GLU A 145 7.05 -0.07 -11.86
N HIS A 146 6.51 0.62 -10.84
CA HIS A 146 6.80 0.32 -9.44
C HIS A 146 6.47 -1.15 -9.13
N PRO A 147 7.40 -1.94 -8.55
CA PRO A 147 7.20 -3.37 -8.38
C PRO A 147 6.38 -3.73 -7.13
N SER A 148 6.30 -2.84 -6.13
CA SER A 148 5.48 -3.05 -4.94
C SER A 148 4.04 -2.60 -5.18
N LEU A 149 3.09 -3.51 -5.00
CA LEU A 149 1.65 -3.26 -5.17
C LEU A 149 0.91 -3.41 -3.86
N ILE A 150 -0.30 -2.87 -3.77
CA ILE A 150 -1.21 -3.10 -2.64
C ILE A 150 -1.71 -4.55 -2.71
N PHE A 151 -1.65 -5.28 -1.61
CA PHE A 151 -2.21 -6.63 -1.54
C PHE A 151 -3.17 -6.73 -0.36
N THR A 152 -4.46 -6.81 -0.67
CA THR A 152 -5.54 -6.86 0.33
C THR A 152 -6.15 -8.25 0.45
N ASP A 153 -6.81 -8.54 1.58
CA ASP A 153 -7.67 -9.73 1.72
C ASP A 153 -8.71 -9.84 0.57
N ALA A 154 -9.22 -8.71 0.08
CA ALA A 154 -10.16 -8.68 -1.03
C ALA A 154 -9.52 -9.12 -2.35
N ILE A 155 -8.28 -8.70 -2.60
CA ILE A 155 -7.48 -9.18 -3.75
C ILE A 155 -7.15 -10.66 -3.56
N ALA A 156 -6.74 -11.06 -2.35
CA ALA A 156 -6.45 -12.46 -2.05
C ALA A 156 -7.65 -13.36 -2.35
N ALA A 157 -8.85 -13.00 -1.89
CA ALA A 157 -10.09 -13.72 -2.17
C ALA A 157 -10.43 -13.77 -3.67
N GLN A 158 -10.09 -12.75 -4.46
CA GLN A 158 -10.26 -12.81 -5.91
C GLN A 158 -9.24 -13.74 -6.57
N LEU A 159 -7.99 -13.74 -6.13
CA LEU A 159 -6.99 -14.68 -6.62
C LEU A 159 -7.40 -16.13 -6.34
N GLU A 160 -7.98 -16.43 -5.17
CA GLU A 160 -8.53 -17.76 -4.87
C GLU A 160 -9.61 -18.19 -5.88
N ARG A 161 -10.47 -17.27 -6.33
CA ARG A 161 -11.49 -17.53 -7.37
C ARG A 161 -10.87 -17.79 -8.75
N PHE A 162 -9.62 -17.42 -8.94
CA PHE A 162 -8.82 -17.70 -10.14
C PHE A 162 -7.85 -18.87 -9.93
N ASP A 163 -8.16 -19.77 -9.00
CA ASP A 163 -7.40 -20.98 -8.68
C ASP A 163 -5.95 -20.69 -8.22
N TRP A 164 -5.72 -19.53 -7.59
CA TRP A 164 -4.43 -19.22 -6.98
C TRP A 164 -4.19 -20.03 -5.70
N GLU A 165 -3.04 -20.70 -5.63
CA GLU A 165 -2.62 -21.42 -4.43
C GLU A 165 -1.66 -20.57 -3.58
N PHE A 166 -2.10 -20.27 -2.35
CA PHE A 166 -1.32 -19.57 -1.33
C PHE A 166 -0.30 -20.50 -0.66
N GLU A 167 0.87 -19.94 -0.38
CA GLU A 167 1.92 -20.59 0.40
C GLU A 167 1.75 -20.33 1.91
N SER A 168 2.63 -20.93 2.71
CA SER A 168 2.67 -20.66 4.16
C SER A 168 3.46 -19.41 4.53
N ASP A 169 4.20 -18.81 3.58
CA ASP A 169 4.98 -17.58 3.78
C ASP A 169 4.30 -16.39 3.09
N ARG A 170 3.78 -15.45 3.89
CA ARG A 170 3.16 -14.22 3.39
C ARG A 170 4.10 -13.37 2.54
N ALA A 171 5.40 -13.35 2.84
CA ALA A 171 6.36 -12.62 2.01
C ALA A 171 6.54 -13.28 0.64
N GLY A 172 6.45 -14.61 0.59
CA GLY A 172 6.43 -15.41 -0.64
C GLY A 172 5.17 -15.15 -1.46
N ASP A 173 4.00 -15.17 -0.84
CA ASP A 173 2.73 -14.85 -1.49
C ASP A 173 2.72 -13.43 -2.07
N TYR A 174 3.22 -12.45 -1.31
CA TYR A 174 3.33 -11.08 -1.77
C TYR A 174 4.26 -10.94 -3.00
N ALA A 175 5.40 -11.63 -2.98
CA ALA A 175 6.34 -11.64 -4.10
C ALA A 175 5.73 -12.24 -5.36
N ARG A 176 5.07 -13.39 -5.20
CA ARG A 176 4.38 -14.09 -6.29
C ARG A 176 3.25 -13.24 -6.86
N TYR A 177 2.47 -12.59 -6.00
CA TYR A 177 1.43 -11.65 -6.40
C TYR A 177 1.99 -10.49 -7.24
N CYS A 178 3.04 -9.81 -6.76
CA CYS A 178 3.66 -8.71 -7.51
C CYS A 178 4.19 -9.18 -8.88
N GLY A 179 4.77 -10.38 -8.93
CA GLY A 179 5.21 -11.02 -10.16
C GLY A 179 4.06 -11.35 -11.12
N LEU A 180 2.95 -11.87 -10.61
CA LEU A 180 1.75 -12.16 -11.39
C LEU A 180 1.17 -10.90 -12.03
N VAL A 181 0.99 -9.84 -11.24
CA VAL A 181 0.45 -8.58 -11.73
C VAL A 181 1.32 -7.99 -12.83
N ARG A 182 2.65 -8.05 -12.68
CA ARG A 182 3.57 -7.63 -13.75
C ARG A 182 3.32 -8.39 -15.05
N VAL A 183 3.19 -9.72 -14.99
CA VAL A 183 2.91 -10.55 -16.17
C VAL A 183 1.57 -10.17 -16.79
N TRP A 184 0.52 -9.97 -15.97
CA TRP A 184 -0.80 -9.58 -16.49
C TRP A 184 -0.81 -8.17 -17.10
N ALA A 185 -0.05 -7.23 -16.55
CA ALA A 185 0.12 -5.91 -17.16
C ALA A 185 0.80 -6.01 -18.54
N GLU A 186 1.85 -6.84 -18.64
CA GLU A 186 2.53 -7.14 -19.91
C GLU A 186 1.59 -7.83 -20.92
N GLU A 187 0.77 -8.80 -20.49
CA GLU A 187 -0.23 -9.49 -21.32
C GLU A 187 -1.31 -8.53 -21.85
N ALA A 188 -1.78 -7.61 -21.01
CA ALA A 188 -2.81 -6.64 -21.34
C ALA A 188 -2.29 -5.44 -22.15
N GLY A 189 -0.96 -5.28 -22.24
CA GLY A 189 -0.34 -4.13 -22.91
C GLY A 189 -0.55 -2.79 -22.18
N VAL A 190 -0.78 -2.83 -20.86
CA VAL A 190 -0.95 -1.63 -20.03
C VAL A 190 0.39 -1.22 -19.40
N GLU A 191 0.72 0.07 -19.45
CA GLU A 191 1.98 0.60 -18.91
C GLU A 191 2.01 0.57 -17.38
N ARG A 192 0.87 0.83 -16.75
CA ARG A 192 0.71 0.93 -15.30
C ARG A 192 0.31 -0.40 -14.69
N ARG A 193 1.21 -1.01 -13.90
CA ARG A 193 0.95 -2.29 -13.21
C ARG A 193 -0.15 -2.18 -12.16
N ASP A 194 -0.31 -1.02 -11.55
CA ASP A 194 -1.30 -0.75 -10.53
C ASP A 194 -2.74 -0.64 -11.07
N LEU A 195 -2.94 -0.60 -12.39
CA LEU A 195 -4.25 -0.80 -13.00
C LEU A 195 -4.78 -2.22 -12.76
N VAL A 196 -3.91 -3.22 -12.85
CA VAL A 196 -4.28 -4.61 -12.62
C VAL A 196 -4.67 -4.83 -11.15
N GLU A 197 -3.91 -4.23 -10.22
CA GLU A 197 -4.26 -4.23 -8.79
C GLU A 197 -5.63 -3.62 -8.54
N LEU A 198 -5.88 -2.43 -9.09
CA LEU A 198 -7.14 -1.72 -8.90
C LEU A 198 -8.32 -2.44 -9.55
N GLY A 199 -8.10 -3.06 -10.71
CA GLY A 199 -9.09 -3.91 -11.37
C GLY A 199 -9.47 -5.13 -10.54
N LEU A 200 -8.48 -5.84 -9.98
CA LEU A 200 -8.73 -6.95 -9.05
C LEU A 200 -9.56 -6.50 -7.84
N ALA A 201 -9.18 -5.38 -7.21
CA ALA A 201 -9.91 -4.83 -6.07
C ALA A 201 -11.35 -4.42 -6.44
N SER A 202 -11.55 -3.85 -7.63
CA SER A 202 -12.88 -3.44 -8.12
C SER A 202 -13.80 -4.64 -8.35
N LEU A 203 -13.26 -5.75 -8.87
CA LEU A 203 -13.98 -7.00 -9.07
C LEU A 203 -14.24 -7.76 -7.75
N SER A 204 -13.52 -7.44 -6.67
CA SER A 204 -13.79 -7.98 -5.33
C SER A 204 -15.12 -7.52 -4.73
N GLY A 205 -15.64 -6.37 -5.15
CA GLY A 205 -16.89 -5.79 -4.65
C GLY A 205 -18.15 -6.15 -5.45
N SER A 206 -18.00 -6.84 -6.60
CA SER A 206 -19.09 -7.25 -7.51
C SER A 206 -19.65 -8.64 -7.21
#